data_AF-A0A917LTN9-F1
#
_entry.id   AF-A0A917LTN9-F1
#
_cell.length_a   1.000
_cell.length_b   1.000
_cell.length_c   1.000
_cell.angle_alpha   90.00
_cell.angle_beta   90.00
_cell.angle_gamma   90.00
#
_symmetry.space_group_name_H-M   'P 1'
#
loop_
_entity.id
_entity.type
_entity.pdbx_description
1 polymer ?
#
loop_
_entity_poly.entity_id
_entity_poly.type
_entity_poly.pdbx_seq_one_letter_code
_entity_poly.pdbx_strand_id
1 'polypeptide(L)'
;MLRRLLLPPPAAPVPAPASQWARGAVVGAGVTVGAASLTFGLSSAAAAYFARQVVVPPKYRSEDLPILGVTRTGEEGDPAATTLVRLPATVDTTVAGTYSLRFDAGRGHARIGAIRAYSPQEGTVTRVVEEVYSGDLRKASRGFWSGTVYPDPGAAGLPFEEVEIPIEVGPAPCWVVPAEGGPTPEGERPRELPGPWAVMVHGRGASRMEAVRAVPVARELGLTSLLISYRNDREAPPSHDNRYGLGFTEWKDVQTAISYAKSRGATQIVLFGWSMGGAIALQTADLSFYRDDVAALVLTGPVVDWYELIAHHSRTRRIPSGIGRLATNLISHPAGRMLTGLAAPVDLKALDWLSRSEHLRAPTLIMHSVDDEFVPAESSRRLAELNPLAEFVPFARARHTKEWNVDPRRWEDAVRRWLPGRLAQDRLVRRPSGERARQS
;
A
#
# COMPACT_ATOMS: atom_id res chain seq x y z
N MET A 1 27.90 1.05 -90.81
CA MET A 1 29.17 0.58 -91.42
C MET A 1 29.67 -0.61 -90.61
N LEU A 2 29.89 -1.77 -91.28
CA LEU A 2 30.49 -3.06 -90.84
C LEU A 2 29.96 -3.68 -89.51
N ARG A 3 29.25 -4.82 -89.44
CA ARG A 3 29.25 -6.15 -90.10
C ARG A 3 30.40 -7.09 -89.65
N ARG A 4 30.01 -8.19 -88.96
CA ARG A 4 30.59 -9.57 -88.82
C ARG A 4 30.51 -10.03 -87.35
N LEU A 5 29.72 -11.00 -86.88
CA LEU A 5 29.24 -12.32 -87.37
C LEU A 5 30.33 -13.41 -87.42
N LEU A 6 29.99 -14.56 -86.79
CA LEU A 6 30.52 -15.96 -86.88
C LEU A 6 31.37 -16.42 -85.68
N LEU A 7 31.30 -17.62 -85.08
CA LEU A 7 30.39 -18.81 -84.93
C LEU A 7 31.10 -19.73 -83.84
N PRO A 8 30.54 -20.86 -83.34
CA PRO A 8 30.85 -21.52 -82.06
C PRO A 8 31.60 -22.89 -82.21
N PRO A 9 31.41 -23.90 -81.31
CA PRO A 9 32.28 -24.39 -80.22
C PRO A 9 33.04 -25.71 -80.55
N PRO A 10 33.75 -26.36 -79.59
CA PRO A 10 33.19 -27.61 -79.03
C PRO A 10 33.56 -27.92 -77.55
N ALA A 11 32.92 -28.95 -77.00
CA ALA A 11 32.82 -29.31 -75.59
C ALA A 11 33.85 -30.34 -75.06
N ALA A 12 34.07 -30.24 -73.74
CA ALA A 12 34.40 -31.23 -72.68
C ALA A 12 35.56 -32.24 -72.88
N PRO A 13 36.38 -32.48 -71.82
CA PRO A 13 35.98 -33.47 -70.79
C PRO A 13 36.33 -33.12 -69.33
N VAL A 14 35.70 -33.86 -68.41
CA VAL A 14 35.84 -33.91 -66.92
C VAL A 14 36.44 -35.30 -66.60
N PRO A 15 37.41 -35.49 -65.65
CA PRO A 15 37.10 -35.60 -64.21
C PRO A 15 38.15 -35.09 -63.19
N ALA A 16 37.64 -34.77 -61.98
CA ALA A 16 38.31 -34.43 -60.72
C ALA A 16 39.10 -35.65 -60.13
N PRO A 17 39.86 -35.60 -59.00
CA PRO A 17 39.85 -34.61 -57.89
C PRO A 17 41.22 -34.30 -57.21
N ALA A 18 41.29 -33.24 -56.39
CA ALA A 18 41.99 -33.19 -55.09
C ALA A 18 41.92 -31.79 -54.42
N SER A 19 41.43 -31.78 -53.18
CA SER A 19 41.72 -30.86 -52.07
C SER A 19 41.52 -29.32 -52.21
N GLN A 20 40.57 -28.86 -51.38
CA GLN A 20 40.64 -27.64 -50.55
C GLN A 20 40.68 -26.27 -51.24
N TRP A 21 39.48 -25.78 -51.55
CA TRP A 21 39.22 -24.34 -51.67
C TRP A 21 39.06 -23.75 -50.26
N ALA A 22 39.99 -22.88 -49.88
CA ALA A 22 39.88 -22.04 -48.70
C ALA A 22 39.77 -20.56 -49.12
N ARG A 23 38.69 -19.95 -48.61
CA ARG A 23 38.48 -18.50 -48.39
C ARG A 23 38.03 -17.66 -49.58
N GLY A 24 36.74 -17.34 -49.58
CA GLY A 24 36.23 -16.20 -50.33
C GLY A 24 34.71 -16.07 -50.40
N ALA A 25 33.96 -16.24 -49.30
CA ALA A 25 32.53 -15.83 -49.24
C ALA A 25 31.94 -15.91 -47.82
N VAL A 26 32.16 -14.91 -46.94
CA VAL A 26 31.20 -14.55 -45.87
C VAL A 26 31.40 -13.08 -45.50
N VAL A 27 30.74 -12.15 -46.20
CA VAL A 27 30.33 -10.85 -45.62
C VAL A 27 29.10 -10.39 -46.40
N GLY A 28 27.90 -10.66 -45.88
CA GLY A 28 26.68 -10.26 -46.58
C GLY A 28 25.34 -10.63 -45.93
N ALA A 29 25.22 -10.63 -44.60
CA ALA A 29 23.92 -10.78 -43.91
C ALA A 29 23.94 -10.36 -42.41
N GLY A 30 24.66 -9.31 -42.02
CA GLY A 30 25.02 -9.09 -40.60
C GLY A 30 24.49 -7.87 -39.85
N VAL A 31 23.71 -6.95 -40.44
CA VAL A 31 23.52 -5.61 -39.82
C VAL A 31 22.07 -5.24 -39.45
N THR A 32 21.04 -5.97 -39.92
CA THR A 32 19.64 -5.61 -39.60
C THR A 32 19.11 -6.19 -38.27
N VAL A 33 19.78 -7.17 -37.65
CA VAL A 33 19.33 -7.77 -36.36
C VAL A 33 19.86 -7.01 -35.14
N GLY A 34 20.96 -6.25 -35.25
CA GLY A 34 21.63 -5.62 -34.10
C GLY A 34 20.85 -4.47 -33.45
N ALA A 35 20.30 -3.55 -34.23
CA ALA A 35 19.63 -2.36 -33.69
C ALA A 35 18.25 -2.69 -33.09
N ALA A 36 17.49 -3.61 -33.71
CA ALA A 36 16.23 -4.09 -33.15
C ALA A 36 16.50 -4.89 -31.86
N SER A 37 17.48 -5.80 -31.83
CA SER A 37 17.77 -6.62 -30.64
C SER A 37 18.30 -5.80 -29.45
N LEU A 38 19.08 -4.75 -29.70
CA LEU A 38 19.54 -3.83 -28.64
C LEU A 38 18.40 -2.97 -28.10
N THR A 39 17.53 -2.44 -28.97
CA THR A 39 16.39 -1.60 -28.56
C THR A 39 15.31 -2.44 -27.85
N PHE A 40 15.01 -3.65 -28.36
CA PHE A 40 14.12 -4.62 -27.70
C PHE A 40 14.73 -5.18 -26.41
N GLY A 41 16.04 -5.45 -26.38
CA GLY A 41 16.76 -5.94 -25.20
C GLY A 41 16.80 -4.92 -24.05
N LEU A 42 17.09 -3.66 -24.36
CA LEU A 42 17.04 -2.56 -23.38
C LEU A 42 15.60 -2.30 -22.90
N SER A 43 14.60 -2.35 -23.80
CA SER A 43 13.19 -2.17 -23.44
C SER A 43 12.66 -3.32 -22.55
N SER A 44 13.11 -4.55 -22.81
CA SER A 44 12.72 -5.74 -22.04
C SER A 44 13.38 -5.77 -20.67
N ALA A 45 14.67 -5.40 -20.58
CA ALA A 45 15.36 -5.27 -19.29
C ALA A 45 14.77 -4.15 -18.43
N ALA A 46 14.44 -3.00 -19.04
CA ALA A 46 13.76 -1.89 -18.36
C ALA A 46 12.35 -2.29 -17.88
N ALA A 47 11.58 -3.00 -18.70
CA ALA A 47 10.27 -3.50 -18.31
C ALA A 47 10.36 -4.52 -17.17
N ALA A 48 11.32 -5.45 -17.21
CA ALA A 48 11.54 -6.42 -16.14
C ALA A 48 11.98 -5.73 -14.83
N TYR A 49 12.87 -4.73 -14.92
CA TYR A 49 13.26 -3.92 -13.77
C TYR A 49 12.07 -3.18 -13.16
N PHE A 50 11.25 -2.53 -14.00
CA PHE A 50 10.06 -1.81 -13.55
C PHE A 50 9.03 -2.77 -12.93
N ALA A 51 8.76 -3.91 -13.56
CA ALA A 51 7.88 -4.94 -13.01
C ALA A 51 8.37 -5.44 -11.64
N ARG A 52 9.68 -5.69 -11.49
CA ARG A 52 10.28 -6.05 -10.19
C ARG A 52 10.07 -4.96 -9.14
N GLN A 53 10.23 -3.68 -9.48
CA GLN A 53 9.99 -2.60 -8.51
C GLN A 53 8.56 -2.56 -7.98
N VAL A 54 7.58 -3.01 -8.77
CA VAL A 54 6.16 -3.04 -8.35
C VAL A 54 5.90 -4.16 -7.33
N VAL A 55 6.51 -5.33 -7.53
CA VAL A 55 6.21 -6.54 -6.74
C VAL A 55 7.22 -6.86 -5.63
N VAL A 56 8.40 -6.26 -5.65
CA VAL A 56 9.45 -6.50 -4.64
C VAL A 56 9.19 -5.64 -3.40
N PRO A 57 9.13 -6.24 -2.20
CA PRO A 57 9.07 -5.46 -0.96
C PRO A 57 10.27 -4.52 -0.81
N PRO A 58 10.05 -3.24 -0.44
CA PRO A 58 11.15 -2.31 -0.23
C PRO A 58 12.00 -2.78 0.96
N LYS A 59 13.30 -2.96 0.72
CA LYS A 59 14.23 -3.50 1.73
C LYS A 59 14.66 -2.47 2.78
N TYR A 60 14.78 -1.20 2.39
CA TYR A 60 15.23 -0.11 3.25
C TYR A 60 14.52 1.18 2.87
N ARG A 61 14.13 1.99 3.87
CA ARG A 61 13.85 3.41 3.66
C ARG A 61 15.15 4.16 3.87
N SER A 62 15.62 4.87 2.86
CA SER A 62 16.80 5.72 2.96
C SER A 62 16.53 6.86 3.94
N GLU A 63 17.43 7.11 4.88
CA GLU A 63 17.43 8.32 5.71
C GLU A 63 17.94 9.51 4.88
N ASP A 64 17.10 9.93 3.95
CA ASP A 64 17.39 10.95 2.96
C ASP A 64 17.15 12.39 3.46
N LEU A 65 16.50 12.56 4.62
CA LEU A 65 16.21 13.85 5.23
C LEU A 65 17.28 14.24 6.27
N PRO A 66 18.10 15.29 6.01
CA PRO A 66 18.98 15.88 7.02
C PRO A 66 18.20 16.46 8.19
N ILE A 67 18.75 16.32 9.40
CA ILE A 67 18.29 17.00 10.60
C ILE A 67 19.25 18.18 10.83
N LEU A 68 18.78 19.40 10.59
CA LEU A 68 19.64 20.59 10.58
C LEU A 68 19.94 21.11 11.99
N GLY A 69 19.11 20.76 12.96
CA GLY A 69 19.32 21.10 14.36
C GLY A 69 18.11 20.75 15.22
N VAL A 70 18.36 20.47 16.49
CA VAL A 70 17.33 20.24 17.51
C VAL A 70 17.62 21.20 18.65
N THR A 71 16.65 22.03 18.99
CA THR A 71 16.79 23.03 20.05
C THR A 71 15.68 22.85 21.08
N ARG A 72 15.98 23.10 22.35
CA ARG A 72 14.97 23.19 23.40
C ARG A 72 14.77 24.67 23.72
N THR A 73 13.52 25.09 23.77
CA THR A 73 13.13 26.40 24.30
C THR A 73 12.93 26.23 25.80
N GLY A 74 13.54 27.07 26.63
CA GLY A 74 13.46 26.97 28.09
C GLY A 74 14.43 25.96 28.73
N GLU A 75 14.50 25.98 30.06
CA GLU A 75 15.38 25.12 30.86
C GLU A 75 14.80 23.71 31.06
N GLU A 76 15.61 22.80 31.60
CA GLU A 76 15.18 21.45 31.93
C GLU A 76 14.19 21.50 33.12
N GLY A 77 13.01 20.88 32.96
CA GLY A 77 11.94 20.91 33.97
C GLY A 77 10.90 22.03 33.83
N ASP A 78 11.09 23.00 32.91
CA ASP A 78 10.06 23.99 32.60
C ASP A 78 8.89 23.35 31.82
N PRO A 79 7.64 23.39 32.32
CA PRO A 79 6.48 22.84 31.63
C PRO A 79 6.12 23.58 30.33
N ALA A 80 6.60 24.82 30.13
CA ALA A 80 6.46 25.55 28.88
C ALA A 80 7.55 25.19 27.85
N ALA A 81 8.61 24.48 28.28
CA ALA A 81 9.73 24.15 27.42
C ALA A 81 9.32 23.23 26.27
N THR A 82 9.57 23.67 25.05
CA THR A 82 9.24 22.93 23.84
C THR A 82 10.52 22.54 23.09
N THR A 83 10.61 21.28 22.66
CA THR A 83 11.67 20.83 21.75
C THR A 83 11.26 21.16 20.31
N LEU A 84 12.18 21.75 19.55
CA LEU A 84 12.02 22.13 18.15
C LEU A 84 13.02 21.38 17.30
N VAL A 85 12.60 20.94 16.11
CA VAL A 85 13.49 20.37 15.09
C VAL A 85 13.48 21.27 13.86
N ARG A 86 14.67 21.62 13.37
CA ARG A 86 14.88 22.34 12.11
C ARG A 86 15.22 21.34 11.01
N LEU A 87 14.45 21.38 9.93
CA LEU A 87 14.54 20.49 8.78
C LEU A 87 14.64 21.32 7.49
N PRO A 88 15.15 20.74 6.40
CA PRO A 88 14.99 21.35 5.08
C PRO A 88 13.50 21.52 4.76
N ALA A 89 13.15 22.63 4.13
CA ALA A 89 11.81 22.87 3.61
C ALA A 89 11.62 22.07 2.31
N THR A 90 10.87 20.99 2.40
CA THR A 90 10.52 20.12 1.27
C THR A 90 9.01 20.16 1.05
N VAL A 91 8.56 19.52 -0.04
CA VAL A 91 7.13 19.34 -0.32
C VAL A 91 6.39 18.52 0.75
N ASP A 92 7.11 17.79 1.62
CA ASP A 92 6.54 17.04 2.74
C ASP A 92 6.66 17.80 4.07
N THR A 93 7.85 18.36 4.38
CA THR A 93 8.11 18.97 5.70
C THR A 93 7.44 20.34 5.87
N THR A 94 6.96 20.95 4.79
CA THR A 94 6.23 22.22 4.81
C THR A 94 4.72 22.06 4.93
N VAL A 95 4.20 20.83 4.90
CA VAL A 95 2.77 20.55 5.04
C VAL A 95 2.37 20.59 6.52
N ALA A 96 1.35 21.38 6.85
CA ALA A 96 0.80 21.43 8.20
C ALA A 96 0.20 20.07 8.60
N GLY A 97 0.32 19.70 9.87
CA GLY A 97 -0.16 18.42 10.38
C GLY A 97 0.80 17.78 11.38
N THR A 98 0.49 16.54 11.73
CA THR A 98 1.29 15.72 12.66
C THR A 98 1.86 14.52 11.93
N TYR A 99 3.16 14.31 12.07
CA TYR A 99 3.94 13.32 11.31
C TYR A 99 4.95 12.64 12.22
N SER A 100 5.74 11.73 11.66
CA SER A 100 6.87 11.13 12.34
C SER A 100 8.17 11.40 11.60
N LEU A 101 9.23 11.60 12.39
CA LEU A 101 10.60 11.54 11.95
C LEU A 101 11.21 10.25 12.50
N ARG A 102 11.59 9.35 11.60
CA ARG A 102 12.32 8.11 11.93
C ARG A 102 13.80 8.33 11.69
N PHE A 103 14.64 7.88 12.60
CA PHE A 103 16.09 8.10 12.55
C PHE A 103 16.84 6.89 13.13
N ASP A 104 18.16 6.91 13.09
CA ASP A 104 19.02 5.83 13.59
C ASP A 104 18.71 4.47 12.92
N ALA A 105 18.76 4.44 11.58
CA ALA A 105 18.32 3.33 10.74
C ALA A 105 16.88 2.89 11.03
N GLY A 106 16.03 3.85 11.38
CA GLY A 106 14.64 3.61 11.78
C GLY A 106 14.48 2.93 13.14
N ARG A 107 15.45 3.00 14.07
CA ARG A 107 15.24 2.62 15.49
C ARG A 107 14.66 3.76 16.31
N GLY A 108 14.99 5.01 15.96
CA GLY A 108 14.46 6.22 16.59
C GLY A 108 13.11 6.64 16.02
N HIS A 109 12.22 7.13 16.88
CA HIS A 109 10.88 7.64 16.52
C HIS A 109 10.62 8.95 17.26
N ALA A 110 10.36 10.02 16.52
CA ALA A 110 9.80 11.24 17.09
C ALA A 110 8.51 11.63 16.37
N ARG A 111 7.48 12.02 17.14
CA ARG A 111 6.28 12.66 16.61
C ARG A 111 6.54 14.15 16.42
N ILE A 112 6.35 14.62 15.20
CA ILE A 112 6.63 15.99 14.78
C ILE A 112 5.31 16.68 14.46
N GLY A 113 5.04 17.76 15.19
CA GLY A 113 3.78 18.50 15.15
C GLY A 113 3.83 19.76 14.30
N ALA A 114 3.18 20.79 14.82
CA ALA A 114 2.96 22.08 14.15
C ALA A 114 4.26 22.76 13.68
N ILE A 115 4.15 23.50 12.57
CA ILE A 115 5.21 24.38 12.07
C ILE A 115 5.28 25.61 12.99
N ARG A 116 6.45 25.90 13.53
CA ARG A 116 6.73 27.11 14.32
C ARG A 116 7.31 28.23 13.49
N ALA A 117 8.16 27.89 12.53
CA ALA A 117 8.77 28.86 11.62
C ALA A 117 8.99 28.21 10.25
N TYR A 118 8.87 29.02 9.20
CA TYR A 118 9.19 28.64 7.83
C TYR A 118 9.97 29.78 7.20
N SER A 119 11.18 29.48 6.71
CA SER A 119 12.05 30.42 6.00
C SER A 119 12.24 29.94 4.55
N PRO A 120 11.49 30.50 3.58
CA PRO A 120 11.67 30.18 2.16
C PRO A 120 13.08 30.53 1.66
N GLN A 121 13.65 31.64 2.14
CA GLN A 121 14.96 32.14 1.72
C GLN A 121 16.08 31.19 2.15
N GLU A 122 16.00 30.66 3.36
CA GLU A 122 16.98 29.67 3.85
C GLU A 122 16.64 28.25 3.43
N GLY A 123 15.46 28.00 2.85
CA GLY A 123 14.98 26.68 2.52
C GLY A 123 14.81 25.79 3.76
N THR A 124 14.35 26.34 4.90
CA THR A 124 14.18 25.58 6.15
C THR A 124 12.82 25.75 6.80
N VAL A 125 12.44 24.73 7.56
CA VAL A 125 11.21 24.70 8.37
C VAL A 125 11.56 24.21 9.77
N THR A 126 11.03 24.89 10.79
CA THR A 126 11.17 24.50 12.19
C THR A 126 9.83 24.04 12.71
N ARG A 127 9.80 22.85 13.31
CA ARG A 127 8.58 22.19 13.79
C ARG A 127 8.71 21.80 15.26
N VAL A 128 7.57 21.70 15.93
CA VAL A 128 7.49 21.16 17.29
C VAL A 128 7.79 19.66 17.27
N VAL A 129 8.64 19.20 18.18
CA VAL A 129 8.77 17.78 18.52
C VAL A 129 7.79 17.54 19.67
N GLU A 130 6.70 16.82 19.38
CA GLU A 130 5.62 16.58 20.34
C GLU A 130 5.95 15.42 21.29
N GLU A 131 6.66 14.41 20.80
CA GLU A 131 7.02 13.23 21.57
C GLU A 131 8.25 12.55 20.95
N VAL A 132 9.10 11.94 21.77
CA VAL A 132 10.21 11.08 21.29
C VAL A 132 10.04 9.71 21.91
N TYR A 133 9.38 8.80 21.18
CA TYR A 133 9.09 7.46 21.68
C TYR A 133 10.34 6.60 21.84
N SER A 134 11.34 6.79 20.99
CA SER A 134 12.59 6.02 21.04
C SER A 134 13.78 6.77 20.43
N GLY A 135 14.97 6.49 20.95
CA GLY A 135 16.23 7.09 20.50
C GLY A 135 16.48 8.51 21.04
N ASP A 136 17.64 9.09 20.71
CA ASP A 136 18.00 10.46 21.08
C ASP A 136 18.06 11.34 19.83
N LEU A 137 16.97 12.07 19.56
CA LEU A 137 16.83 12.92 18.38
C LEU A 137 17.94 13.98 18.29
N ARG A 138 18.50 14.43 19.42
CA ARG A 138 19.56 15.45 19.45
C ARG A 138 20.88 14.95 18.87
N LYS A 139 21.08 13.62 18.84
CA LYS A 139 22.26 12.96 18.28
C LYS A 139 22.05 12.53 16.82
N ALA A 140 20.83 12.62 16.32
CA ALA A 140 20.52 12.21 14.95
C ALA A 140 20.91 13.30 13.95
N SER A 141 21.63 12.92 12.90
CA SER A 141 22.02 13.82 11.80
C SER A 141 21.11 13.67 10.57
N ARG A 142 20.42 12.53 10.45
CA ARG A 142 19.55 12.18 9.32
C ARG A 142 18.39 11.32 9.80
N GLY A 143 17.33 11.29 8.98
CA GLY A 143 16.16 10.46 9.19
C GLY A 143 15.33 10.35 7.92
N PHE A 144 14.12 9.79 8.03
CA PHE A 144 13.11 9.82 6.98
C PHE A 144 11.77 10.29 7.55
N TRP A 145 11.02 11.02 6.73
CA TRP A 145 9.70 11.53 7.06
C TRP A 145 8.63 10.45 6.87
N SER A 146 7.65 10.37 7.78
CA SER A 146 6.61 9.36 7.70
C SER A 146 5.25 9.85 8.20
N GLY A 147 4.17 9.31 7.61
CA GLY A 147 2.80 9.52 8.08
C GLY A 147 2.39 8.62 9.25
N THR A 148 3.20 7.64 9.64
CA THR A 148 2.88 6.71 10.74
C THR A 148 3.19 7.35 12.09
N VAL A 149 2.19 7.95 12.74
CA VAL A 149 2.35 8.83 13.91
C VAL A 149 2.71 8.09 15.20
N TYR A 150 2.16 6.91 15.41
CA TYR A 150 2.30 6.14 16.65
C TYR A 150 3.13 4.87 16.41
N PRO A 151 4.03 4.49 17.35
CA PRO A 151 4.75 3.22 17.30
C PRO A 151 3.84 2.00 17.50
N ASP A 152 2.80 2.14 18.31
CA ASP A 152 1.84 1.11 18.71
C ASP A 152 0.54 1.77 19.23
N PRO A 153 -0.53 1.00 19.52
CA PRO A 153 -1.76 1.56 20.08
C PRO A 153 -1.58 2.20 21.47
N GLY A 154 -0.66 1.70 22.29
CA GLY A 154 -0.40 2.24 23.64
C GLY A 154 0.10 3.67 23.61
N ALA A 155 0.96 4.01 22.64
CA ALA A 155 1.41 5.38 22.39
C ALA A 155 0.29 6.34 21.92
N ALA A 156 -0.84 5.80 21.46
CA ALA A 156 -2.07 6.54 21.19
C ALA A 156 -3.02 6.57 22.40
N GLY A 157 -2.60 6.06 23.56
CA GLY A 157 -3.40 5.97 24.78
C GLY A 157 -4.44 4.84 24.77
N LEU A 158 -4.28 3.83 23.91
CA LEU A 158 -5.26 2.77 23.72
C LEU A 158 -4.82 1.46 24.38
N PRO A 159 -5.73 0.75 25.07
CA PRO A 159 -5.45 -0.60 25.55
C PRO A 159 -5.38 -1.57 24.37
N PHE A 160 -4.38 -2.44 24.33
CA PHE A 160 -4.22 -3.41 23.25
C PHE A 160 -3.60 -4.72 23.74
N GLU A 161 -3.82 -5.79 22.98
CA GLU A 161 -3.12 -7.06 23.11
C GLU A 161 -2.44 -7.41 21.78
N GLU A 162 -1.27 -8.04 21.85
CA GLU A 162 -0.58 -8.61 20.70
C GLU A 162 -0.98 -10.08 20.55
N VAL A 163 -1.33 -10.47 19.32
CA VAL A 163 -1.80 -11.81 18.98
C VAL A 163 -1.13 -12.27 17.70
N GLU A 164 -0.97 -13.58 17.52
CA GLU A 164 -0.47 -14.16 16.27
C GLU A 164 -1.60 -14.91 15.57
N ILE A 165 -1.81 -14.59 14.29
CA ILE A 165 -2.82 -15.23 13.45
C ILE A 165 -2.12 -16.21 12.50
N PRO A 166 -2.50 -17.51 12.47
CA PRO A 166 -1.85 -18.50 11.62
C PRO A 166 -2.30 -18.36 10.16
N ILE A 167 -1.66 -17.46 9.42
CA ILE A 167 -1.87 -17.32 7.98
C ILE A 167 -1.16 -18.45 7.21
N GLU A 168 -1.44 -18.57 5.91
CA GLU A 168 -0.94 -19.66 5.05
C GLU A 168 0.60 -19.81 5.08
N VAL A 169 1.32 -18.70 5.28
CA VAL A 169 2.79 -18.65 5.26
C VAL A 169 3.42 -18.70 6.66
N GLY A 170 2.62 -18.79 7.73
CA GLY A 170 3.09 -18.87 9.13
C GLY A 170 2.32 -17.95 10.09
N PRO A 171 2.75 -17.86 11.37
CA PRO A 171 2.13 -16.95 12.34
C PRO A 171 2.40 -15.49 11.98
N ALA A 172 1.35 -14.68 11.86
CA ALA A 172 1.41 -13.26 11.55
C ALA A 172 1.02 -12.41 12.77
N PRO A 173 1.92 -11.56 13.28
CA PRO A 173 1.65 -10.75 14.47
C PRO A 173 0.64 -9.63 14.18
N CYS A 174 -0.30 -9.42 15.07
CA CYS A 174 -1.40 -8.46 14.96
C CYS A 174 -1.64 -7.76 16.30
N TRP A 175 -2.31 -6.62 16.27
CA TRP A 175 -2.83 -5.98 17.49
C TRP A 175 -4.35 -6.03 17.52
N VAL A 176 -4.90 -6.42 18.67
CA VAL A 176 -6.33 -6.28 18.98
C VAL A 176 -6.49 -5.11 19.94
N VAL A 177 -7.35 -4.16 19.57
CA VAL A 177 -7.78 -3.05 20.42
C VAL A 177 -9.29 -3.22 20.65
N PRO A 178 -9.71 -3.66 21.84
CA PRO A 178 -11.13 -3.81 22.16
C PRO A 178 -11.93 -2.52 21.93
N ALA A 179 -13.22 -2.62 21.60
CA ALA A 179 -14.12 -1.46 21.59
C ALA A 179 -14.29 -0.86 23.00
N GLU A 180 -14.42 -1.74 24.00
CA GLU A 180 -14.65 -1.39 25.39
C GLU A 180 -13.73 -2.18 26.33
N GLY A 181 -13.46 -1.63 27.51
CA GLY A 181 -12.55 -2.23 28.49
C GLY A 181 -11.11 -2.28 28.01
N GLY A 182 -10.36 -3.24 28.57
CA GLY A 182 -8.94 -3.49 28.30
C GLY A 182 -8.65 -4.83 27.62
N PRO A 183 -7.37 -5.21 27.46
CA PRO A 183 -6.96 -6.47 26.84
C PRO A 183 -7.44 -7.71 27.60
N THR A 184 -7.22 -8.91 27.03
CA THR A 184 -7.33 -10.16 27.78
C THR A 184 -6.28 -10.17 28.90
N PRO A 185 -6.66 -10.44 30.16
CA PRO A 185 -5.69 -10.60 31.24
C PRO A 185 -4.67 -11.69 30.92
N GLU A 186 -3.42 -11.48 31.35
CA GLU A 186 -2.34 -12.43 31.11
C GLU A 186 -2.67 -13.81 31.72
N GLY A 187 -2.49 -14.88 30.94
CA GLY A 187 -2.77 -16.25 31.36
C GLY A 187 -4.24 -16.68 31.27
N GLU A 188 -5.16 -15.78 30.88
CA GLU A 188 -6.55 -16.13 30.64
C GLU A 188 -6.81 -16.55 29.20
N ARG A 189 -7.93 -17.26 28.99
CA ARG A 189 -8.40 -17.55 27.63
C ARG A 189 -8.76 -16.23 26.95
N PRO A 190 -8.51 -16.12 25.64
CA PRO A 190 -8.93 -14.96 24.88
C PRO A 190 -10.43 -14.64 25.14
N ARG A 191 -10.74 -13.41 25.57
CA ARG A 191 -12.12 -12.93 25.88
C ARG A 191 -13.01 -12.74 24.65
N GLU A 192 -14.27 -13.16 24.67
CA GLU A 192 -15.19 -12.75 23.61
C GLU A 192 -15.33 -11.22 23.55
N LEU A 193 -15.29 -10.66 22.35
CA LEU A 193 -15.44 -9.24 22.05
C LEU A 193 -16.56 -9.10 20.99
N PRO A 194 -17.82 -9.29 21.39
CA PRO A 194 -18.95 -9.26 20.48
C PRO A 194 -19.16 -7.86 19.90
N GLY A 195 -19.74 -7.80 18.70
CA GLY A 195 -20.05 -6.55 18.01
C GLY A 195 -19.27 -6.38 16.70
N PRO A 196 -19.31 -5.18 16.10
CA PRO A 196 -18.61 -4.90 14.86
C PRO A 196 -17.09 -4.85 15.06
N TRP A 197 -16.34 -5.35 14.08
CA TRP A 197 -14.89 -5.32 14.09
C TRP A 197 -14.34 -4.50 12.93
N ALA A 198 -13.33 -3.67 13.20
CA ALA A 198 -12.53 -2.98 12.19
C ALA A 198 -11.27 -3.80 11.89
N VAL A 199 -11.22 -4.47 10.74
CA VAL A 199 -10.00 -5.14 10.27
C VAL A 199 -9.22 -4.14 9.43
N MET A 200 -8.02 -3.77 9.89
CA MET A 200 -7.25 -2.65 9.35
C MET A 200 -6.00 -3.13 8.60
N VAL A 201 -5.92 -2.80 7.32
CA VAL A 201 -4.93 -3.30 6.35
C VAL A 201 -4.05 -2.15 5.86
N HIS A 202 -2.77 -2.18 6.24
CA HIS A 202 -1.81 -1.16 5.83
C HIS A 202 -1.39 -1.29 4.36
N GLY A 203 -0.70 -0.27 3.86
CA GLY A 203 -0.20 -0.19 2.49
C GLY A 203 1.10 -0.93 2.25
N ARG A 204 1.51 -0.95 0.98
CA ARG A 204 2.76 -1.57 0.52
C ARG A 204 3.98 -0.90 1.15
N GLY A 205 4.87 -1.69 1.77
CA GLY A 205 6.08 -1.16 2.41
C GLY A 205 5.83 -0.32 3.67
N ALA A 206 4.60 -0.34 4.19
CA ALA A 206 4.24 0.15 5.51
C ALA A 206 4.29 -1.02 6.52
N SER A 207 3.60 -0.86 7.64
CA SER A 207 3.29 -1.92 8.60
C SER A 207 2.00 -1.59 9.34
N ARG A 208 1.54 -2.47 10.23
CA ARG A 208 0.31 -2.29 11.02
C ARG A 208 0.27 -0.97 11.81
N MET A 209 1.41 -0.35 12.08
CA MET A 209 1.55 1.00 12.63
C MET A 209 0.77 2.08 11.86
N GLU A 210 0.62 1.94 10.53
CA GLU A 210 -0.11 2.90 9.69
C GLU A 210 -1.57 3.05 10.09
N ALA A 211 -2.17 1.97 10.60
CA ALA A 211 -3.57 1.92 10.96
C ALA A 211 -3.90 2.50 12.34
N VAL A 212 -2.90 2.67 13.23
CA VAL A 212 -3.13 3.08 14.64
C VAL A 212 -3.92 4.40 14.73
N ARG A 213 -3.68 5.33 13.80
CA ARG A 213 -4.37 6.64 13.77
C ARG A 213 -5.89 6.56 13.54
N ALA A 214 -6.39 5.46 13.00
CA ALA A 214 -7.84 5.24 12.79
C ALA A 214 -8.53 4.59 14.01
N VAL A 215 -7.76 4.01 14.93
CA VAL A 215 -8.31 3.23 16.04
C VAL A 215 -9.13 4.08 17.01
N PRO A 216 -8.75 5.33 17.37
CA PRO A 216 -9.58 6.16 18.24
C PRO A 216 -11.01 6.32 17.73
N VAL A 217 -11.20 6.71 16.46
CA VAL A 217 -12.56 6.86 15.89
C VAL A 217 -13.27 5.52 15.71
N ALA A 218 -12.55 4.43 15.40
CA ALA A 218 -13.16 3.10 15.35
C ALA A 218 -13.69 2.69 16.73
N ARG A 219 -12.92 2.92 17.80
CA ARG A 219 -13.31 2.64 19.18
C ARG A 219 -14.49 3.53 19.63
N GLU A 220 -14.49 4.82 19.30
CA GLU A 220 -15.63 5.73 19.55
C GLU A 220 -16.93 5.23 18.92
N LEU A 221 -16.83 4.55 17.77
CA LEU A 221 -17.96 3.98 17.05
C LEU A 221 -18.33 2.55 17.53
N GLY A 222 -17.66 2.03 18.56
CA GLY A 222 -17.92 0.72 19.15
C GLY A 222 -17.28 -0.45 18.39
N LEU A 223 -16.29 -0.20 17.52
CA LEU A 223 -15.59 -1.25 16.79
C LEU A 223 -14.38 -1.77 17.56
N THR A 224 -14.30 -3.09 17.70
CA THR A 224 -13.04 -3.74 18.09
C THR A 224 -12.10 -3.72 16.90
N SER A 225 -10.90 -3.17 17.04
CA SER A 225 -9.95 -3.04 15.93
C SER A 225 -8.95 -4.18 15.93
N LEU A 226 -8.72 -4.77 14.75
CA LEU A 226 -7.69 -5.77 14.47
C LEU A 226 -6.73 -5.20 13.42
N LEU A 227 -5.54 -4.80 13.86
CA LEU A 227 -4.50 -4.25 13.00
C LEU A 227 -3.56 -5.38 12.62
N ILE A 228 -3.59 -5.76 11.35
CA ILE A 228 -2.93 -6.99 10.90
C ILE A 228 -1.56 -6.70 10.27
N SER A 229 -0.64 -7.64 10.45
CA SER A 229 0.41 -7.89 9.47
C SER A 229 -0.10 -8.88 8.41
N TYR A 230 0.51 -8.89 7.24
CA TYR A 230 0.21 -9.83 6.16
C TYR A 230 1.48 -10.20 5.39
N ARG A 231 1.43 -11.28 4.60
CA ARG A 231 2.62 -11.82 3.90
C ARG A 231 3.44 -10.72 3.21
N ASN A 232 4.77 -10.80 3.38
CA ASN A 232 5.76 -9.91 2.72
C ASN A 232 5.77 -8.45 3.21
N ASP A 233 5.14 -8.11 4.33
CA ASP A 233 5.17 -6.75 4.91
C ASP A 233 6.38 -6.43 5.81
N ARG A 234 7.20 -7.45 6.09
CA ARG A 234 8.40 -7.49 6.97
C ARG A 234 8.13 -7.86 8.43
N GLU A 235 6.88 -7.90 8.86
CA GLU A 235 6.50 -8.39 10.20
C GLU A 235 5.99 -9.83 10.12
N ALA A 236 5.10 -10.12 9.17
CA ALA A 236 4.66 -11.48 8.89
C ALA A 236 5.73 -12.28 8.12
N PRO A 237 5.73 -13.62 8.23
CA PRO A 237 6.58 -14.49 7.43
C PRO A 237 6.44 -14.20 5.92
N PRO A 238 7.55 -14.22 5.17
CA PRO A 238 7.50 -14.03 3.73
C PRO A 238 6.93 -15.27 3.04
N SER A 239 6.22 -15.07 1.92
CA SER A 239 5.95 -16.16 0.98
C SER A 239 7.26 -16.67 0.37
N HIS A 240 7.23 -17.87 -0.21
CA HIS A 240 8.41 -18.49 -0.82
C HIS A 240 9.10 -17.60 -1.87
N ASP A 241 8.34 -16.81 -2.62
CA ASP A 241 8.87 -15.86 -3.60
C ASP A 241 9.22 -14.48 -3.02
N ASN A 242 8.72 -14.17 -1.82
CA ASN A 242 8.85 -12.87 -1.18
C ASN A 242 8.44 -11.71 -2.11
N ARG A 243 7.26 -11.81 -2.72
CA ARG A 243 6.70 -10.83 -3.66
C ARG A 243 5.27 -10.46 -3.29
N TYR A 244 4.94 -9.18 -3.46
CA TYR A 244 3.55 -8.73 -3.36
C TYR A 244 2.74 -9.23 -4.56
N GLY A 245 1.59 -9.85 -4.26
CA GLY A 245 0.54 -10.17 -5.20
C GLY A 245 -0.38 -8.98 -5.49
N LEU A 246 -0.10 -7.81 -4.91
CA LEU A 246 -0.78 -6.53 -5.18
C LEU A 246 -2.27 -6.55 -4.77
N GLY A 247 -2.67 -7.46 -3.89
CA GLY A 247 -4.07 -7.70 -3.53
C GLY A 247 -4.56 -9.08 -3.95
N PHE A 248 -3.94 -9.71 -4.95
CA PHE A 248 -4.40 -10.98 -5.50
C PHE A 248 -4.12 -12.19 -4.59
N THR A 249 -3.10 -12.11 -3.74
CA THR A 249 -2.74 -13.19 -2.81
C THR A 249 -3.00 -12.79 -1.35
N GLU A 250 -2.76 -11.53 -1.00
CA GLU A 250 -2.86 -11.03 0.37
C GLU A 250 -4.29 -11.01 0.93
N TRP A 251 -5.33 -10.98 0.08
CA TRP A 251 -6.73 -11.00 0.54
C TRP A 251 -7.07 -12.24 1.39
N LYS A 252 -6.35 -13.35 1.18
CA LYS A 252 -6.49 -14.58 1.97
C LYS A 252 -6.00 -14.41 3.40
N ASP A 253 -4.98 -13.58 3.63
CA ASP A 253 -4.50 -13.28 4.98
C ASP A 253 -5.53 -12.44 5.74
N VAL A 254 -6.15 -11.46 5.06
CA VAL A 254 -7.27 -10.70 5.62
C VAL A 254 -8.46 -11.61 5.92
N GLN A 255 -8.76 -12.58 5.05
CA GLN A 255 -9.81 -13.57 5.34
C GLN A 255 -9.51 -14.38 6.61
N THR A 256 -8.27 -14.80 6.83
CA THR A 256 -7.86 -15.49 8.06
C THR A 256 -8.00 -14.57 9.28
N ALA A 257 -7.67 -13.28 9.14
CA ALA A 257 -7.91 -12.28 10.18
C ALA A 257 -9.40 -12.07 10.49
N ILE A 258 -10.27 -12.10 9.47
CA ILE A 258 -11.72 -12.10 9.67
C ILE A 258 -12.15 -13.36 10.42
N SER A 259 -11.66 -14.54 10.04
CA SER A 259 -11.95 -15.79 10.76
C SER A 259 -11.57 -15.69 12.24
N TYR A 260 -10.40 -15.12 12.54
CA TYR A 260 -10.00 -14.80 13.91
C TYR A 260 -11.04 -13.90 14.59
N ALA A 261 -11.39 -12.75 13.99
CA ALA A 261 -12.41 -11.85 14.54
C ALA A 261 -13.75 -12.55 14.79
N LYS A 262 -14.23 -13.37 13.84
CA LYS A 262 -15.47 -14.17 13.98
C LYS A 262 -15.38 -15.15 15.14
N SER A 263 -14.23 -15.81 15.33
CA SER A 263 -14.00 -16.70 16.48
C SER A 263 -14.02 -15.98 17.84
N ARG A 264 -13.83 -14.65 17.85
CA ARG A 264 -13.89 -13.78 19.02
C ARG A 264 -15.26 -13.13 19.20
N GLY A 265 -16.25 -13.48 18.37
CA GLY A 265 -17.63 -12.99 18.46
C GLY A 265 -17.99 -11.84 17.51
N ALA A 266 -17.15 -11.54 16.50
CA ALA A 266 -17.46 -10.46 15.55
C ALA A 266 -18.80 -10.70 14.82
N THR A 267 -19.70 -9.72 14.91
CA THR A 267 -21.03 -9.78 14.27
C THR A 267 -21.01 -9.19 12.87
N GLN A 268 -20.18 -8.16 12.65
CA GLN A 268 -19.99 -7.50 11.37
C GLN A 268 -18.52 -7.10 11.18
N ILE A 269 -18.08 -6.99 9.94
CA ILE A 269 -16.72 -6.60 9.58
C ILE A 269 -16.73 -5.27 8.83
N VAL A 270 -15.88 -4.35 9.25
CA VAL A 270 -15.54 -3.13 8.51
C VAL A 270 -14.08 -3.22 8.12
N LEU A 271 -13.80 -3.12 6.82
CA LEU A 271 -12.43 -3.16 6.32
C LEU A 271 -11.88 -1.74 6.20
N PHE A 272 -10.80 -1.45 6.91
CA PHE A 272 -10.03 -0.23 6.71
C PHE A 272 -8.80 -0.54 5.86
N GLY A 273 -8.53 0.28 4.85
CA GLY A 273 -7.42 0.02 3.92
C GLY A 273 -6.68 1.27 3.48
N TRP A 274 -5.34 1.22 3.49
CA TRP A 274 -4.48 2.30 2.96
C TRP A 274 -3.74 1.84 1.72
N SER A 275 -3.73 2.64 0.64
CA SER A 275 -2.95 2.33 -0.57
C SER A 275 -3.26 0.91 -1.10
N MET A 276 -2.24 0.04 -1.23
CA MET A 276 -2.42 -1.38 -1.56
C MET A 276 -3.34 -2.11 -0.58
N GLY A 277 -3.37 -1.74 0.70
CA GLY A 277 -4.31 -2.28 1.69
C GLY A 277 -5.77 -2.03 1.30
N GLY A 278 -6.06 -0.95 0.58
CA GLY A 278 -7.38 -0.72 -0.01
C GLY A 278 -7.69 -1.68 -1.16
N ALA A 279 -6.71 -1.99 -2.01
CA ALA A 279 -6.84 -3.02 -3.06
C ALA A 279 -7.10 -4.40 -2.45
N ILE A 280 -6.38 -4.74 -1.38
CA ILE A 280 -6.56 -5.98 -0.62
C ILE A 280 -7.98 -6.02 -0.03
N ALA A 281 -8.43 -4.95 0.64
CA ALA A 281 -9.75 -4.86 1.25
C ALA A 281 -10.88 -5.05 0.22
N LEU A 282 -10.75 -4.41 -0.96
CA LEU A 282 -11.71 -4.58 -2.05
C LEU A 282 -11.75 -6.04 -2.55
N GLN A 283 -10.60 -6.70 -2.71
CA GLN A 283 -10.54 -8.12 -3.07
C GLN A 283 -11.15 -9.02 -1.99
N THR A 284 -10.87 -8.76 -0.71
CA THR A 284 -11.46 -9.51 0.40
C THR A 284 -12.98 -9.39 0.41
N ALA A 285 -13.52 -8.19 0.19
CA ALA A 285 -14.97 -7.96 0.13
C ALA A 285 -15.67 -8.67 -1.03
N ASP A 286 -14.93 -9.06 -2.07
CA ASP A 286 -15.47 -9.76 -3.24
C ASP A 286 -15.32 -11.28 -3.15
N LEU A 287 -14.12 -11.73 -2.77
CA LEU A 287 -13.71 -13.13 -2.86
C LEU A 287 -13.83 -13.90 -1.55
N SER A 288 -13.90 -13.21 -0.41
CA SER A 288 -13.88 -13.90 0.88
C SER A 288 -15.14 -14.76 1.09
N PHE A 289 -14.97 -15.88 1.80
CA PHE A 289 -16.08 -16.63 2.36
C PHE A 289 -16.93 -15.79 3.31
N TYR A 290 -16.34 -14.77 3.95
CA TYR A 290 -17.02 -13.83 4.86
C TYR A 290 -17.49 -12.55 4.17
N ARG A 291 -17.54 -12.49 2.84
CA ARG A 291 -17.97 -11.29 2.10
C ARG A 291 -19.35 -10.77 2.54
N ASP A 292 -20.24 -11.66 2.96
CA ASP A 292 -21.60 -11.33 3.39
C ASP A 292 -21.62 -10.76 4.84
N ASP A 293 -20.53 -10.91 5.60
CA ASP A 293 -20.30 -10.26 6.90
C ASP A 293 -19.64 -8.87 6.76
N VAL A 294 -19.15 -8.50 5.57
CA VAL A 294 -18.50 -7.19 5.33
C VAL A 294 -19.55 -6.11 5.19
N ALA A 295 -19.72 -5.30 6.23
CA ALA A 295 -20.71 -4.23 6.30
C ALA A 295 -20.28 -2.96 5.56
N ALA A 296 -18.98 -2.64 5.55
CA ALA A 296 -18.46 -1.43 4.93
C ALA A 296 -16.95 -1.49 4.68
N LEU A 297 -16.48 -0.64 3.77
CA LEU A 297 -15.07 -0.36 3.52
C LEU A 297 -14.76 1.12 3.78
N VAL A 298 -13.66 1.40 4.48
CA VAL A 298 -13.13 2.75 4.73
C VAL A 298 -11.71 2.82 4.17
N LEU A 299 -11.57 3.45 3.00
CA LEU A 299 -10.36 3.40 2.20
C LEU A 299 -9.69 4.76 2.14
N THR A 300 -8.37 4.80 2.36
CA THR A 300 -7.56 6.03 2.30
C THR A 300 -6.48 5.89 1.23
N GLY A 301 -6.52 6.77 0.22
CA GLY A 301 -5.65 6.70 -0.95
C GLY A 301 -5.57 5.33 -1.62
N PRO A 302 -6.69 4.58 -1.83
CA PRO A 302 -6.63 3.19 -2.25
C PRO A 302 -6.15 3.03 -3.69
N VAL A 303 -5.45 1.92 -3.96
CA VAL A 303 -5.26 1.46 -5.34
C VAL A 303 -6.53 0.74 -5.78
N VAL A 304 -7.27 1.34 -6.71
CA VAL A 304 -8.50 0.76 -7.29
C VAL A 304 -8.29 0.20 -8.69
N ASP A 305 -7.20 0.59 -9.35
CA ASP A 305 -6.81 0.09 -10.68
C ASP A 305 -5.28 0.08 -10.79
N TRP A 306 -4.70 -1.13 -10.90
CA TRP A 306 -3.25 -1.31 -11.06
C TRP A 306 -2.76 -0.99 -12.47
N TYR A 307 -3.59 -1.16 -13.50
CA TYR A 307 -3.23 -0.79 -14.87
C TYR A 307 -3.02 0.71 -14.96
N GLU A 308 -3.98 1.51 -14.45
CA GLU A 308 -3.87 2.96 -14.48
C GLU A 308 -2.75 3.47 -13.57
N LEU A 309 -2.50 2.83 -12.42
CA LEU A 309 -1.36 3.17 -11.56
C LEU A 309 -0.01 2.94 -12.28
N ILE A 310 0.16 1.80 -12.94
CA ILE A 310 1.38 1.49 -13.72
C ILE A 310 1.53 2.46 -14.88
N ALA A 311 0.44 2.76 -15.60
CA ALA A 311 0.44 3.72 -16.69
C ALA A 311 0.81 5.13 -16.20
N HIS A 312 0.26 5.55 -15.06
CA HIS A 312 0.57 6.83 -14.42
C HIS A 312 2.06 6.95 -14.09
N HIS A 313 2.63 5.98 -13.37
CA HIS A 313 4.06 6.01 -13.05
C HIS A 313 4.96 5.94 -14.29
N SER A 314 4.52 5.23 -15.33
CA SER A 314 5.25 5.21 -16.61
C SER A 314 5.31 6.62 -17.22
N ARG A 315 4.18 7.34 -17.26
CA ARG A 315 4.10 8.73 -17.76
C ARG A 315 4.95 9.69 -16.92
N THR A 316 4.80 9.64 -15.59
CA THR A 316 5.50 10.54 -14.66
C THR A 316 7.02 10.35 -14.70
N ARG A 317 7.50 9.11 -14.89
CA ARG A 317 8.94 8.80 -15.03
C ARG A 317 9.46 8.93 -16.46
N ARG A 318 8.64 9.44 -17.40
CA ARG A 318 8.96 9.54 -18.84
C ARG A 318 9.39 8.20 -19.45
N ILE A 319 8.85 7.10 -18.92
CA ILE A 319 9.04 5.76 -19.46
C ILE A 319 8.08 5.59 -20.64
N PRO A 320 8.56 5.19 -21.84
CA PRO A 320 7.70 4.93 -22.99
C PRO A 320 6.56 3.96 -22.66
N SER A 321 5.34 4.27 -23.13
CA SER A 321 4.12 3.50 -22.80
C SER A 321 4.21 2.01 -23.19
N GLY A 322 5.04 1.66 -24.18
CA GLY A 322 5.32 0.26 -24.54
C GLY A 322 6.03 -0.53 -23.43
N ILE A 323 6.93 0.12 -22.68
CA ILE A 323 7.67 -0.50 -21.56
C ILE A 323 6.74 -0.74 -20.37
N GLY A 324 5.87 0.23 -20.04
CA GLY A 324 4.86 0.06 -18.98
C GLY A 324 3.87 -1.08 -19.30
N ARG A 325 3.40 -1.16 -20.55
CA ARG A 325 2.57 -2.27 -21.03
C ARG A 325 3.29 -3.62 -20.96
N LEU A 326 4.56 -3.66 -21.36
CA LEU A 326 5.36 -4.88 -21.26
C LEU A 326 5.57 -5.30 -19.80
N ALA A 327 5.85 -4.37 -18.89
CA ALA A 327 5.98 -4.66 -17.46
C ALA A 327 4.69 -5.23 -16.86
N THR A 328 3.54 -4.67 -17.25
CA THR A 328 2.22 -5.17 -16.88
C THR A 328 2.00 -6.60 -17.38
N ASN A 329 2.33 -6.87 -18.66
CA ASN A 329 2.26 -8.22 -19.22
C ASN A 329 3.19 -9.21 -18.49
N LEU A 330 4.37 -8.77 -18.07
CA LEU A 330 5.28 -9.61 -17.27
C LEU A 330 4.71 -9.97 -15.90
N ILE A 331 3.93 -9.08 -15.29
CA ILE A 331 3.25 -9.33 -14.00
C ILE A 331 2.08 -10.31 -14.18
N SER A 332 1.29 -10.15 -15.25
CA SER A 332 0.06 -10.91 -15.45
C SER A 332 0.20 -12.20 -16.27
N HIS A 333 1.33 -12.42 -16.94
CA HIS A 333 1.50 -13.59 -17.80
C HIS A 333 2.36 -14.67 -17.14
N PRO A 334 2.00 -15.98 -17.24
CA PRO A 334 2.79 -17.08 -16.68
C PRO A 334 4.27 -17.07 -17.10
N ALA A 335 4.56 -16.68 -18.35
CA ALA A 335 5.94 -16.59 -18.86
C ALA A 335 6.78 -15.49 -18.19
N GLY A 336 6.15 -14.50 -17.54
CA GLY A 336 6.84 -13.41 -16.86
C GLY A 336 7.38 -13.77 -15.47
N ARG A 337 7.00 -14.93 -14.90
CA ARG A 337 7.40 -15.37 -13.55
C ARG A 337 8.91 -15.34 -13.31
N MET A 338 9.71 -15.80 -14.27
CA MET A 338 11.17 -15.82 -14.13
C MET A 338 11.76 -14.39 -14.04
N LEU A 339 11.14 -13.44 -14.74
CA LEU A 339 11.60 -12.05 -14.79
C LEU A 339 11.11 -11.24 -13.59
N THR A 340 9.88 -11.48 -13.10
CA THR A 340 9.33 -10.78 -11.92
C THR A 340 9.74 -11.42 -10.60
N GLY A 341 10.04 -12.71 -10.62
CA GLY A 341 10.25 -13.55 -9.45
C GLY A 341 8.96 -13.95 -8.74
N LEU A 342 7.79 -13.72 -9.35
CA LEU A 342 6.49 -14.12 -8.79
C LEU A 342 6.29 -15.65 -8.87
N ALA A 343 5.74 -16.25 -7.81
CA ALA A 343 5.37 -17.66 -7.79
C ALA A 343 4.22 -17.97 -8.77
N ALA A 344 3.28 -17.05 -8.92
CA ALA A 344 2.16 -17.11 -9.85
C ALA A 344 1.90 -15.72 -10.49
N PRO A 345 1.38 -15.65 -11.73
CA PRO A 345 1.02 -14.37 -12.32
C PRO A 345 -0.08 -13.70 -11.51
N VAL A 346 -0.04 -12.38 -11.45
CA VAL A 346 -1.10 -11.58 -10.82
C VAL A 346 -2.15 -11.25 -11.86
N ASP A 347 -3.40 -11.68 -11.61
CA ASP A 347 -4.52 -11.30 -12.45
C ASP A 347 -4.92 -9.85 -12.18
N LEU A 348 -4.27 -8.91 -12.87
CA LEU A 348 -4.53 -7.49 -12.71
C LEU A 348 -5.94 -7.09 -13.17
N LYS A 349 -6.60 -7.89 -14.03
CA LYS A 349 -7.99 -7.62 -14.44
C LYS A 349 -8.95 -7.85 -13.28
N ALA A 350 -8.70 -8.88 -12.46
CA ALA A 350 -9.48 -9.11 -11.25
C ALA A 350 -9.36 -7.95 -10.25
N LEU A 351 -8.28 -7.17 -10.33
CA LEU A 351 -7.99 -6.01 -9.47
C LEU A 351 -8.41 -4.65 -10.07
N ASP A 352 -8.96 -4.62 -11.28
CA ASP A 352 -9.44 -3.39 -11.93
C ASP A 352 -10.88 -3.12 -11.53
N TRP A 353 -11.07 -2.32 -10.48
CA TRP A 353 -12.39 -1.97 -9.94
C TRP A 353 -13.16 -0.98 -10.80
N LEU A 354 -12.52 -0.31 -11.76
CA LEU A 354 -13.23 0.60 -12.65
C LEU A 354 -14.02 -0.17 -13.70
N SER A 355 -13.40 -1.15 -14.36
CA SER A 355 -14.09 -1.98 -15.34
C SER A 355 -15.13 -2.89 -14.73
N ARG A 356 -14.92 -3.35 -13.48
CA ARG A 356 -15.83 -4.25 -12.78
C ARG A 356 -16.65 -3.57 -11.67
N SER A 357 -16.80 -2.24 -11.73
CA SER A 357 -17.40 -1.43 -10.67
C SER A 357 -18.73 -1.96 -10.13
N GLU A 358 -19.58 -2.58 -10.96
CA GLU A 358 -20.84 -3.24 -10.56
C GLU A 358 -20.68 -4.40 -9.55
N HIS A 359 -19.48 -5.00 -9.44
CA HIS A 359 -19.17 -6.06 -8.48
C HIS A 359 -18.85 -5.53 -7.07
N LEU A 360 -18.64 -4.21 -6.92
CA LEU A 360 -18.51 -3.60 -5.60
C LEU A 360 -19.89 -3.59 -4.92
N ARG A 361 -20.07 -4.51 -3.96
CA ARG A 361 -21.36 -4.73 -3.26
C ARG A 361 -21.44 -4.12 -1.87
N ALA A 362 -20.30 -3.82 -1.25
CA ALA A 362 -20.26 -3.25 0.09
C ALA A 362 -20.15 -1.71 0.02
N PRO A 363 -20.91 -0.97 0.86
CA PRO A 363 -20.73 0.47 1.01
C PRO A 363 -19.26 0.82 1.24
N THR A 364 -18.76 1.80 0.49
CA THR A 364 -17.32 2.13 0.47
C THR A 364 -17.14 3.65 0.60
N LEU A 365 -16.44 4.08 1.65
CA LEU A 365 -15.97 5.45 1.81
C LEU A 365 -14.54 5.55 1.29
N ILE A 366 -14.28 6.44 0.35
CA ILE A 366 -12.94 6.69 -0.19
C ILE A 366 -12.51 8.11 0.15
N MET A 367 -11.46 8.23 0.97
CA MET A 367 -10.81 9.50 1.29
C MET A 367 -9.49 9.55 0.54
N HIS A 368 -9.28 10.60 -0.28
CA HIS A 368 -8.09 10.65 -1.13
C HIS A 368 -7.65 12.09 -1.37
N SER A 369 -6.35 12.37 -1.21
CA SER A 369 -5.76 13.65 -1.59
C SER A 369 -5.76 13.83 -3.11
N VAL A 370 -6.31 14.95 -3.61
CA VAL A 370 -6.33 15.26 -5.06
C VAL A 370 -4.94 15.47 -5.66
N ASP A 371 -3.96 15.75 -4.81
CA ASP A 371 -2.54 15.95 -5.11
C ASP A 371 -1.66 14.79 -4.61
N ASP A 372 -2.26 13.61 -4.43
CA ASP A 372 -1.53 12.37 -4.21
C ASP A 372 -0.53 12.12 -5.36
N GLU A 373 0.75 12.11 -5.01
CA GLU A 373 1.88 11.97 -5.91
C GLU A 373 2.15 10.52 -6.31
N PHE A 374 1.48 9.58 -5.65
CA PHE A 374 1.72 8.16 -5.77
C PHE A 374 0.57 7.44 -6.46
N VAL A 375 -0.65 7.55 -5.92
CA VAL A 375 -1.87 7.00 -6.53
C VAL A 375 -2.75 8.15 -6.99
N PRO A 376 -3.08 8.27 -8.30
CA PRO A 376 -3.97 9.32 -8.75
C PRO A 376 -5.37 9.20 -8.15
N ALA A 377 -5.83 10.25 -7.47
CA ALA A 377 -7.18 10.29 -6.88
C ALA A 377 -8.31 10.21 -7.91
N GLU A 378 -8.02 10.49 -9.18
CA GLU A 378 -8.99 10.42 -10.26
C GLU A 378 -9.63 9.04 -10.40
N SER A 379 -8.87 7.96 -10.21
CA SER A 379 -9.41 6.60 -10.24
C SER A 379 -10.40 6.36 -9.09
N SER A 380 -10.12 6.89 -7.90
CA SER A 380 -11.06 6.81 -6.77
C SER A 380 -12.34 7.61 -7.02
N ARG A 381 -12.21 8.83 -7.55
CA ARG A 381 -13.36 9.66 -7.95
C ARG A 381 -14.20 8.96 -9.01
N ARG A 382 -13.55 8.38 -10.01
CA ARG A 382 -14.22 7.65 -11.09
C ARG A 382 -14.97 6.42 -10.58
N LEU A 383 -14.42 5.68 -9.62
CA LEU A 383 -15.12 4.55 -9.00
C LEU A 383 -16.42 5.01 -8.32
N ALA A 384 -16.39 6.13 -7.59
CA ALA A 384 -17.58 6.71 -6.95
C ALA A 384 -18.62 7.24 -7.96
N GLU A 385 -18.18 7.71 -9.13
CA GLU A 385 -19.08 8.07 -10.24
C GLU A 385 -19.73 6.84 -10.89
N LEU A 386 -19.03 5.70 -10.91
CA LEU A 386 -19.48 4.47 -11.57
C LEU A 386 -20.36 3.59 -10.67
N ASN A 387 -20.15 3.60 -9.36
CA ASN A 387 -20.92 2.79 -8.42
C ASN A 387 -21.50 3.65 -7.27
N PRO A 388 -22.83 3.66 -7.07
CA PRO A 388 -23.50 4.48 -6.05
C PRO A 388 -23.21 4.05 -4.60
N LEU A 389 -22.61 2.88 -4.38
CA LEU A 389 -22.16 2.43 -3.07
C LEU A 389 -20.80 3.02 -2.67
N ALA A 390 -20.08 3.64 -3.61
CA ALA A 390 -18.81 4.30 -3.34
C ALA A 390 -19.02 5.82 -3.19
N GLU A 391 -18.55 6.37 -2.07
CA GLU A 391 -18.57 7.79 -1.77
C GLU A 391 -17.14 8.34 -1.74
N PHE A 392 -16.91 9.48 -2.39
CA PHE A 392 -15.59 10.09 -2.50
C PHE A 392 -15.49 11.37 -1.67
N VAL A 393 -14.54 11.42 -0.75
CA VAL A 393 -14.22 12.58 0.08
C VAL A 393 -12.84 13.11 -0.31
N PRO A 394 -12.76 14.26 -1.03
CA PRO A 394 -11.50 14.80 -1.49
C PRO A 394 -10.71 15.46 -0.36
N PHE A 395 -9.44 15.14 -0.23
CA PHE A 395 -8.46 15.89 0.56
C PHE A 395 -7.55 16.69 -0.38
N ALA A 396 -6.76 17.60 0.18
CA ALA A 396 -5.76 18.34 -0.58
C ALA A 396 -4.56 18.62 0.32
N ARG A 397 -3.36 18.67 -0.28
CA ARG A 397 -2.06 18.85 0.41
C ARG A 397 -1.66 17.68 1.30
N ALA A 398 -2.52 16.67 1.45
CA ALA A 398 -2.21 15.50 2.25
C ALA A 398 -1.09 14.71 1.63
N ARG A 399 -1.04 14.60 0.29
CA ARG A 399 -0.15 13.66 -0.41
C ARG A 399 -0.56 12.21 -0.08
N HIS A 400 0.21 11.22 -0.53
CA HIS A 400 -0.18 9.82 -0.36
C HIS A 400 -0.33 9.38 1.10
N THR A 401 -1.51 8.82 1.43
CA THR A 401 -1.91 8.20 2.72
C THR A 401 -1.71 9.05 3.98
N LYS A 402 -1.77 10.37 3.83
CA LYS A 402 -1.52 11.37 4.88
C LYS A 402 -2.72 12.28 5.12
N GLU A 403 -3.91 11.89 4.67
CA GLU A 403 -5.17 12.62 4.84
C GLU A 403 -5.45 12.90 6.31
N TRP A 404 -5.32 11.87 7.15
CA TRP A 404 -5.42 12.01 8.61
C TRP A 404 -4.28 12.86 9.17
N ASN A 405 -3.05 12.80 8.63
CA ASN A 405 -1.93 13.58 9.15
C ASN A 405 -2.14 15.09 9.01
N VAL A 406 -2.71 15.52 7.87
CA VAL A 406 -2.98 16.94 7.60
C VAL A 406 -4.19 17.45 8.34
N ASP A 407 -5.27 16.67 8.38
CA ASP A 407 -6.52 17.07 9.02
C ASP A 407 -7.17 15.85 9.71
N PRO A 408 -6.70 15.47 10.92
CA PRO A 408 -7.23 14.35 11.67
C PRO A 408 -8.73 14.48 11.91
N ARG A 409 -9.17 15.70 12.28
CA ARG A 409 -10.56 16.00 12.58
C ARG A 409 -11.45 15.73 11.39
N ARG A 410 -11.09 16.24 10.20
CA ARG A 410 -11.88 16.03 8.99
C ARG A 410 -11.94 14.56 8.57
N TRP A 411 -10.82 13.84 8.70
CA TRP A 411 -10.78 12.40 8.39
C TRP A 411 -11.68 11.61 9.33
N GLU A 412 -11.55 11.82 10.64
CA GLU A 412 -12.38 11.16 11.65
C GLU A 412 -13.86 11.53 11.52
N ASP A 413 -14.16 12.79 11.26
CA ASP A 413 -15.52 13.28 11.02
C ASP A 413 -16.19 12.63 9.80
N ALA A 414 -15.43 12.39 8.73
CA ALA A 414 -15.94 11.69 7.56
C ALA A 414 -16.37 10.26 7.95
N VAL A 415 -15.52 9.54 8.68
CA VAL A 415 -15.83 8.19 9.17
C VAL A 415 -17.01 8.21 10.16
N ARG A 416 -16.98 9.12 11.14
CA ARG A 416 -17.99 9.26 12.20
C ARG A 416 -19.39 9.54 11.66
N ARG A 417 -19.50 10.36 10.62
CA ARG A 417 -20.79 10.66 9.99
C ARG A 417 -21.27 9.53 9.07
N TRP A 418 -20.35 8.88 8.37
CA TRP A 418 -20.69 7.94 7.31
C TRP A 418 -20.97 6.52 7.81
N LEU A 419 -20.14 6.00 8.71
CA LEU A 419 -20.13 4.58 9.09
C LEU A 419 -21.37 4.10 9.89
N PRO A 420 -21.91 4.87 10.86
CA PRO A 420 -23.02 4.38 11.69
C PRO A 420 -24.25 3.92 10.90
N GLY A 421 -24.55 4.56 9.76
CA GLY A 421 -25.67 4.19 8.89
C GLY A 421 -25.45 2.94 8.04
N ARG A 422 -24.30 2.26 8.18
CA ARG A 422 -23.93 1.03 7.46
C ARG A 422 -23.78 -0.17 8.38
N LEU A 423 -23.60 0.08 9.68
CA LEU A 423 -23.64 -0.95 10.69
C LEU A 423 -25.11 -1.31 10.94
N ALA A 424 -25.39 -2.61 11.04
CA ALA A 424 -26.67 -3.03 11.55
C ALA A 424 -26.71 -2.59 13.01
N GLN A 425 -27.61 -1.66 13.35
CA GLN A 425 -28.02 -1.58 14.74
C GLN A 425 -28.57 -2.96 15.09
N ASP A 426 -28.10 -3.58 16.16
CA ASP A 426 -28.72 -4.75 16.76
C ASP A 426 -30.17 -4.39 17.14
N ARG A 427 -31.06 -4.39 16.15
CA ARG A 427 -32.49 -4.44 16.34
C ARG A 427 -32.76 -5.83 16.88
N LEU A 428 -33.00 -5.86 18.20
CA LEU A 428 -33.60 -6.93 19.01
C LEU A 428 -32.66 -7.52 20.10
N VAL A 429 -32.13 -6.68 20.97
CA VAL A 429 -32.03 -7.10 22.38
C VAL A 429 -33.46 -7.16 22.94
N ARG A 430 -33.97 -8.40 22.98
CA ARG A 430 -35.09 -8.92 23.78
C ARG A 430 -35.73 -7.90 24.73
N ARG A 431 -36.90 -7.37 24.37
CA ARG A 431 -37.92 -7.05 25.39
C ARG A 431 -38.30 -8.39 26.04
N PRO A 432 -38.24 -8.54 27.38
CA PRO A 432 -38.85 -9.69 28.01
C PRO A 432 -40.35 -9.60 27.73
N SER A 433 -40.87 -10.54 26.95
CA SER A 433 -42.28 -10.88 26.96
C SER A 433 -42.59 -11.45 28.34
N GLY A 434 -43.05 -10.60 29.24
CA GLY A 434 -43.37 -10.99 30.60
C GLY A 434 -44.19 -9.93 31.30
N GLU A 435 -45.45 -9.78 30.89
CA GLU A 435 -46.58 -9.61 31.82
C GLU A 435 -47.90 -9.63 31.05
N ARG A 436 -48.53 -10.80 31.03
CA ARG A 436 -50.00 -10.89 31.04
C ARG A 436 -50.42 -11.62 32.32
N ALA A 437 -51.33 -10.95 33.01
CA ALA A 437 -52.37 -11.45 33.92
C ALA A 437 -51.97 -11.89 35.34
N ARG A 438 -52.50 -11.12 36.32
CA ARG A 438 -53.48 -11.54 37.35
C ARG A 438 -54.20 -10.25 37.79
N GLN A 439 -55.45 -10.02 37.42
CA GLN A 439 -56.66 -10.35 38.21
C GLN A 439 -56.52 -10.04 39.70
N SER A 440 -57.03 -8.87 40.11
CA SER A 440 -57.96 -8.67 41.24
C SER A 440 -58.66 -7.33 41.06
#